data_AF-A0A556MV43-F1
#
_entry.id   AF-A0A556MV43-F1
#
_cell.length_a   1.000
_cell.length_b   1.000
_cell.length_c   1.000
_cell.angle_alpha   90.00
_cell.angle_beta   90.00
_cell.angle_gamma   90.00
#
_symmetry.space_group_name_H-M   'P 1'
#
loop_
_entity.id
_entity.type
_entity.pdbx_description
1 polymer ?
#
loop_
_entity_poly.entity_id
_entity_poly.type
_entity_poly.pdbx_seq_one_letter_code
_entity_poly.pdbx_strand_id
1 'polypeptide(L)'
;MKKFCILFVLFIISGVSICNAQQETRSYRPGTVTFADGTRVNGLIRTFDTMPWYNQRYIWFIDSASYAANPNVKGKKYRADDMQTYQIGNVIFDKVHYVNTENLQLKSLGSNDHMMERLTIGRITSHRFYDYPPDTYGDSGTEEKIERDEAQRKNDLLKGYKILCVKDGEGKQQNAFDIDLLKLLEDVPSVQEKFQSGGYGNQPVVAHKGLAAKMIAMAKKATFKEEEATAIIAAFNDFNVQSAPAK
;
A
#
# COMPACT_ATOMS: atom_id res chain seq x y z
N MET A 1 48.53 6.22 31.33
CA MET A 1 47.23 6.93 31.40
C MET A 1 46.61 7.31 30.04
N LYS A 2 47.12 6.87 28.88
CA LYS A 2 46.56 7.23 27.56
C LYS A 2 45.64 6.19 26.92
N LYS A 3 45.60 4.96 27.46
CA LYS A 3 44.82 3.84 26.88
C LYS A 3 43.37 3.73 27.39
N PHE A 4 43.04 4.38 28.51
CA PHE A 4 41.69 4.36 29.09
C PHE A 4 40.73 5.41 28.51
N CYS A 5 41.24 6.51 27.93
CA CYS A 5 40.39 7.52 27.29
C CYS A 5 39.78 7.07 25.95
N ILE A 6 40.42 6.14 25.23
CA ILE A 6 39.95 5.71 23.90
C ILE A 6 38.70 4.81 24.02
N LEU A 7 38.62 3.97 25.06
CA LEU A 7 37.49 3.09 25.30
C LEU A 7 36.22 3.84 25.75
N PHE A 8 36.36 4.97 26.45
CA PHE A 8 35.23 5.77 26.90
C PHE A 8 34.58 6.58 25.75
N VAL A 9 35.38 7.02 24.77
CA VAL A 9 34.88 7.74 23.58
C VAL A 9 34.13 6.79 22.63
N LEU A 10 34.59 5.54 22.48
CA LEU A 10 33.90 4.51 21.69
C LEU A 10 32.55 4.07 22.30
N PHE A 11 32.41 4.13 23.62
CA PHE A 11 31.14 3.83 24.29
C PHE A 11 30.11 4.96 24.13
N ILE A 12 30.57 6.22 24.08
CA ILE A 12 29.69 7.38 23.87
C ILE A 12 29.19 7.46 22.41
N ILE A 13 30.02 7.10 21.43
CA ILE A 13 29.61 7.10 20.00
C ILE A 13 28.62 5.97 19.69
N SER A 14 28.71 4.84 20.40
CA SER A 14 27.76 3.72 20.27
C SER A 14 26.39 4.01 20.92
N GLY A 15 26.33 4.90 21.92
CA GLY A 15 25.11 5.17 22.69
C GLY A 15 24.08 6.06 21.99
N VAL A 16 24.48 6.83 20.97
CA VAL A 16 23.57 7.79 20.29
C VAL A 16 22.73 7.13 19.19
N SER A 17 23.03 5.89 18.80
CA SER A 17 22.33 5.21 17.68
C SER A 17 21.10 4.38 18.08
N ILE A 18 20.70 4.35 19.36
CA ILE A 18 19.59 3.48 19.81
C ILE A 18 18.30 4.27 20.14
N CYS A 19 18.30 5.61 20.09
CA CYS A 19 17.12 6.42 20.44
C CYS A 19 16.21 6.86 19.27
N ASN A 20 16.28 6.23 18.09
CA ASN A 20 15.36 6.52 16.98
C ASN A 20 14.24 5.49 16.79
N ALA A 21 13.95 4.68 17.81
CA ALA A 21 12.90 3.66 17.75
C ALA A 21 11.69 4.06 18.62
N GLN A 22 11.09 5.24 18.36
CA GLN A 22 9.70 5.60 18.73
C GLN A 22 9.45 7.09 18.42
N GLN A 23 9.32 7.44 17.14
CA GLN A 23 8.55 8.63 16.76
C GLN A 23 7.33 8.15 15.99
N GLU A 24 6.15 8.41 16.54
CA GLU A 24 4.90 8.24 15.79
C GLU A 24 5.03 8.90 14.42
N THR A 25 4.76 8.11 13.39
CA THR A 25 4.91 8.39 11.96
C THR A 25 3.96 9.48 11.49
N ARG A 26 4.35 10.73 11.78
CA ARG A 26 3.69 11.98 11.37
C ARG A 26 4.71 12.97 10.82
N SER A 27 5.82 12.49 10.28
CA SER A 27 6.85 13.33 9.69
C SER A 27 6.46 13.76 8.27
N TYR A 28 6.79 15.00 7.96
CA TYR A 28 6.70 15.54 6.61
C TYR A 28 7.88 15.02 5.78
N ARG A 29 7.58 14.46 4.60
CA ARG A 29 8.57 13.94 3.66
C ARG A 29 8.53 14.73 2.35
N PRO A 30 9.68 14.99 1.71
CA PRO A 30 9.70 15.60 0.39
C PRO A 30 8.88 14.78 -0.61
N GLY A 31 8.13 15.47 -1.47
CA GLY A 31 7.29 14.85 -2.47
C GLY A 31 6.69 15.86 -3.43
N THR A 32 5.84 15.35 -4.31
CA THR A 32 5.17 16.14 -5.34
C THR A 32 3.69 15.79 -5.39
N VAL A 33 2.84 16.77 -5.61
CA VAL A 33 1.40 16.59 -5.83
C VAL A 33 1.05 17.13 -7.21
N THR A 34 0.26 16.38 -7.97
CA THR A 34 -0.42 16.87 -9.17
C THR A 34 -1.87 17.07 -8.80
N PHE A 35 -2.32 18.32 -8.81
CA PHE A 35 -3.69 18.70 -8.43
C PHE A 35 -4.70 18.37 -9.54
N ALA A 36 -5.99 18.46 -9.21
CA ALA A 36 -7.09 18.18 -10.13
C ALA A 36 -7.04 19.00 -11.43
N ASP A 37 -6.52 20.23 -11.37
CA ASP A 37 -6.31 21.14 -12.51
C ASP A 37 -5.07 20.78 -13.37
N GLY A 38 -4.33 19.74 -13.00
CA GLY A 38 -3.09 19.33 -13.65
C GLY A 38 -1.84 20.06 -13.15
N THR A 39 -1.98 21.04 -12.24
CA THR A 39 -0.85 21.78 -11.68
C THR A 39 -0.01 20.86 -10.82
N ARG A 40 1.30 20.80 -11.10
CA ARG A 40 2.27 19.98 -10.36
C ARG A 40 3.09 20.85 -9.41
N VAL A 41 3.06 20.53 -8.12
CA VAL A 41 3.73 21.31 -7.06
C VAL A 41 4.60 20.43 -6.18
N ASN A 42 5.84 20.86 -5.97
CA ASN A 42 6.77 20.22 -5.04
C ASN A 42 6.56 20.74 -3.61
N GLY A 43 6.79 19.88 -2.63
CA GLY A 43 6.59 20.26 -1.25
C GLY A 43 6.89 19.15 -0.27
N LEU A 44 6.30 19.30 0.91
CA LEU A 44 6.38 18.34 1.99
C LEU A 44 5.01 17.70 2.18
N ILE A 45 4.97 16.37 2.12
CA ILE A 45 3.77 15.56 2.30
C ILE A 45 3.86 14.81 3.64
N ARG A 46 2.80 14.86 4.43
CA ARG A 46 2.63 14.03 5.61
C ARG A 46 1.54 12.99 5.35
N THR A 47 1.89 11.74 5.62
CA THR A 47 1.02 10.56 5.55
C THR A 47 0.99 9.83 6.90
N PHE A 48 0.14 8.82 7.00
CA PHE A 48 0.02 7.93 8.15
C PHE A 48 0.60 6.55 7.78
N ASP A 49 1.74 6.18 8.34
CA ASP A 49 2.37 4.90 7.99
C ASP A 49 1.65 3.71 8.66
N THR A 50 1.12 3.89 9.87
CA THR A 50 0.40 2.85 10.61
C THR A 50 -1.09 2.78 10.29
N MET A 51 -1.60 3.74 9.50
CA MET A 51 -3.02 3.84 9.13
C MET A 51 -3.16 4.27 7.66
N PRO A 52 -2.64 3.46 6.71
CA PRO A 52 -2.52 3.83 5.31
C PRO A 52 -3.86 4.10 4.62
N TRP A 53 -4.97 3.54 5.12
CA TRP A 53 -6.32 3.85 4.65
C TRP A 53 -6.65 5.35 4.73
N TYR A 54 -6.06 6.13 5.64
CA TYR A 54 -6.26 7.58 5.64
C TYR A 54 -5.60 8.28 4.46
N ASN A 55 -4.43 7.79 4.03
CA ASN A 55 -3.69 8.36 2.89
C ASN A 55 -4.47 8.21 1.58
N GLN A 56 -5.33 7.18 1.50
CA GLN A 56 -6.24 6.97 0.38
C GLN A 56 -7.29 8.07 0.25
N ARG A 57 -7.60 8.77 1.34
CA ARG A 57 -8.65 9.81 1.35
C ARG A 57 -8.08 11.21 1.28
N TYR A 58 -6.94 11.43 1.92
CA TYR A 58 -6.32 12.74 1.98
C TYR A 58 -4.86 12.67 2.40
N ILE A 59 -4.13 13.74 2.10
CA ILE A 59 -2.80 14.01 2.62
C ILE A 59 -2.75 15.40 3.27
N TRP A 60 -1.72 15.64 4.06
CA TRP A 60 -1.35 16.99 4.48
C TRP A 60 -0.15 17.45 3.65
N PHE A 61 -0.26 18.60 2.99
CA PHE A 61 0.77 19.11 2.09
C PHE A 61 1.18 20.54 2.45
N ILE A 62 2.47 20.81 2.37
CA ILE A 62 3.07 22.13 2.47
C ILE A 62 3.83 22.38 1.16
N ASP A 63 3.46 23.43 0.43
CA ASP A 63 4.18 23.89 -0.75
C ASP A 63 5.61 24.33 -0.39
N SER A 64 6.61 23.89 -1.16
CA SER A 64 8.01 24.29 -0.99
C SER A 64 8.21 25.81 -0.94
N ALA A 65 7.51 26.59 -1.76
CA ALA A 65 7.61 28.05 -1.77
C ALA A 65 7.05 28.66 -0.47
N SER A 66 5.94 28.11 0.03
CA SER A 66 5.35 28.52 1.30
C SER A 66 6.25 28.18 2.49
N TYR A 67 6.89 27.00 2.44
CA TYR A 67 7.85 26.57 3.47
C TYR A 67 9.13 27.42 3.47
N ALA A 68 9.65 27.76 2.29
CA ALA A 68 10.82 28.63 2.15
C ALA A 68 10.55 30.04 2.68
N ALA A 69 9.33 30.57 2.47
CA ALA A 69 8.92 31.86 3.00
C ALA A 69 8.68 31.82 4.52
N ASN A 70 8.14 30.72 5.05
CA ASN A 70 7.90 30.55 6.48
C ASN A 70 8.02 29.07 6.89
N PRO A 71 9.13 28.68 7.55
CA PRO A 71 9.33 27.30 8.01
C PRO A 71 8.28 26.79 9.01
N ASN A 72 7.49 27.68 9.63
CA ASN A 72 6.43 27.34 10.58
C ASN A 72 5.03 27.25 9.93
N VAL A 73 4.95 27.27 8.60
CA VAL A 73 3.67 27.13 7.88
C VAL A 73 3.00 25.79 8.20
N LYS A 74 1.69 25.83 8.44
CA LYS A 74 0.90 24.62 8.69
C LYS A 74 0.51 23.97 7.36
N GLY A 75 0.60 22.65 7.30
CA GLY A 75 0.13 21.89 6.14
C GLY A 75 -1.37 22.06 5.91
N LYS A 76 -1.75 22.14 4.64
CA LYS A 76 -3.14 22.13 4.20
C LYS A 76 -3.56 20.70 3.88
N LYS A 77 -4.79 20.34 4.25
CA LYS A 77 -5.39 19.05 3.94
C LYS A 77 -5.91 19.06 2.50
N TYR A 78 -5.51 18.08 1.71
CA TYR A 78 -6.01 17.86 0.34
C TYR A 78 -6.65 16.48 0.26
N ARG A 79 -7.88 16.40 -0.23
CA ARG A 79 -8.62 15.15 -0.41
C ARG A 79 -8.29 14.51 -1.75
N ALA A 80 -8.64 13.23 -1.92
CA ALA A 80 -8.51 12.52 -3.20
C ALA A 80 -9.17 13.27 -4.36
N ASP A 81 -10.26 14.00 -4.11
CA ASP A 81 -10.94 14.80 -5.14
C ASP A 81 -10.12 16.02 -5.62
N ASP A 82 -9.21 16.52 -4.78
CA ASP A 82 -8.37 17.69 -5.09
C ASP A 82 -7.11 17.31 -5.89
N MET A 83 -6.84 16.01 -6.07
CA MET A 83 -5.56 15.49 -6.56
C MET A 83 -5.77 14.50 -7.71
N GLN A 84 -4.85 14.48 -8.67
CA GLN A 84 -4.75 13.40 -9.65
C GLN A 84 -3.74 12.35 -9.20
N THR A 85 -2.58 12.80 -8.70
CA THR A 85 -1.50 11.96 -8.22
C THR A 85 -0.73 12.63 -7.09
N TYR A 86 -0.08 11.85 -6.23
CA TYR A 86 1.03 12.35 -5.42
C TYR A 86 2.16 11.34 -5.35
N GLN A 87 3.36 11.81 -5.06
CA GLN A 87 4.57 10.99 -5.03
C GLN A 87 5.40 11.32 -3.79
N ILE A 88 5.88 10.29 -3.10
CA ILE A 88 6.81 10.38 -1.96
C ILE A 88 7.97 9.44 -2.25
N GLY A 89 9.16 10.00 -2.46
CA GLY A 89 10.31 9.22 -2.94
C GLY A 89 9.98 8.51 -4.26
N ASN A 90 10.09 7.18 -4.28
CA ASN A 90 9.78 6.36 -5.47
C ASN A 90 8.33 5.84 -5.49
N VAL A 91 7.55 6.10 -4.43
CA VAL A 91 6.18 5.60 -4.32
C VAL A 91 5.22 6.62 -4.93
N ILE A 92 4.44 6.18 -5.92
CA ILE A 92 3.45 6.99 -6.62
C ILE A 92 2.06 6.54 -6.17
N PHE A 93 1.18 7.50 -5.95
CA PHE A 93 -0.21 7.28 -5.59
C PHE A 93 -1.10 7.89 -6.66
N ASP A 94 -1.99 7.08 -7.24
CA ASP A 94 -2.92 7.48 -8.28
C ASP A 94 -4.32 7.66 -7.72
N LYS A 95 -5.06 8.62 -8.28
CA LYS A 95 -6.51 8.68 -8.08
C LYS A 95 -7.17 7.52 -8.83
N VAL A 96 -7.78 6.61 -8.07
CA VAL A 96 -8.47 5.42 -8.59
C VAL A 96 -9.89 5.40 -8.06
N HIS A 97 -10.86 5.20 -8.96
CA HIS A 97 -12.25 4.97 -8.60
C HIS A 97 -12.48 3.50 -8.26
N TYR A 98 -12.94 3.20 -7.05
CA TYR A 98 -13.24 1.84 -6.62
C TYR A 98 -14.36 1.79 -5.58
N VAL A 99 -15.38 0.98 -5.85
CA VAL A 99 -16.47 0.71 -4.90
C VAL A 99 -16.22 -0.61 -4.21
N ASN A 100 -15.94 -0.56 -2.90
CA ASN A 100 -15.82 -1.75 -2.08
C ASN A 100 -17.20 -2.28 -1.65
N THR A 101 -17.82 -3.09 -2.50
CA THR A 101 -19.18 -3.61 -2.27
C THR A 101 -19.29 -4.51 -1.04
N GLU A 102 -18.18 -5.10 -0.58
CA GLU A 102 -18.13 -5.96 0.61
C GLU A 102 -18.23 -5.15 1.91
N ASN A 103 -17.67 -3.94 1.92
CA ASN A 103 -17.61 -3.05 3.09
C ASN A 103 -18.06 -1.64 2.70
N LEU A 104 -19.34 -1.48 2.37
CA LEU A 104 -19.94 -0.18 2.09
C LEU A 104 -19.98 0.66 3.38
N GLN A 105 -19.22 1.74 3.41
CA GLN A 105 -19.21 2.69 4.53
C GLN A 105 -20.00 3.95 4.16
N LEU A 106 -20.63 4.57 5.16
CA LEU A 106 -21.33 5.86 4.98
C LEU A 106 -20.37 6.93 4.45
N LYS A 107 -19.10 6.86 4.88
CA LYS A 107 -18.03 7.76 4.44
C LYS A 107 -17.61 7.56 2.98
N SER A 108 -18.00 6.46 2.34
CA SER A 108 -17.76 6.14 0.92
C SER A 108 -18.90 6.60 0.00
N LEU A 109 -20.02 7.10 0.56
CA LEU A 109 -21.19 7.54 -0.23
C LEU A 109 -21.00 8.89 -0.95
N GLY A 110 -19.91 9.63 -0.66
CA GLY A 110 -19.62 10.94 -1.25
C GLY A 110 -18.79 10.85 -2.55
N SER A 111 -17.61 10.23 -2.47
CA SER A 111 -16.77 9.89 -3.61
C SER A 111 -16.10 8.53 -3.35
N ASN A 112 -16.13 7.65 -4.35
CA ASN A 112 -15.43 6.35 -4.33
C ASN A 112 -14.03 6.49 -4.95
N ASP A 113 -13.48 7.69 -4.88
CA ASP A 113 -12.16 8.02 -5.39
C ASP A 113 -11.14 7.90 -4.27
N HIS A 114 -10.04 7.22 -4.56
CA HIS A 114 -9.02 6.85 -3.59
C HIS A 114 -7.63 7.12 -4.16
N MET A 115 -6.74 7.69 -3.35
CA MET A 115 -5.32 7.77 -3.69
C MET A 115 -4.63 6.45 -3.35
N MET A 116 -4.46 5.58 -4.33
CA MET A 116 -3.92 4.24 -4.11
C MET A 116 -2.47 4.16 -4.57
N GLU A 117 -1.63 3.48 -3.79
CA GLU A 117 -0.25 3.20 -4.17
C GLU A 117 -0.23 2.39 -5.47
N ARG A 118 0.45 2.92 -6.48
CA ARG A 118 0.68 2.24 -7.76
C ARG A 118 1.72 1.14 -7.56
N LEU A 119 1.35 -0.08 -7.90
CA LEU A 119 2.21 -1.26 -7.80
C LEU A 119 2.80 -1.64 -9.17
N THR A 120 1.98 -1.62 -10.22
CA THR A 120 2.40 -1.87 -11.60
C THR A 120 1.71 -0.93 -12.58
N ILE A 121 2.35 -0.67 -13.72
CA ILE A 121 1.79 0.12 -14.81
C ILE A 121 2.14 -0.51 -16.16
N GLY A 122 1.19 -0.53 -17.08
CA GLY A 122 1.34 -1.14 -18.41
C GLY A 122 -0.01 -1.65 -18.88
N ARG A 123 -0.02 -2.78 -19.59
CA ARG A 123 -1.26 -3.48 -19.94
C ARG A 123 -2.00 -3.94 -18.69
N ILE A 124 -1.30 -4.38 -17.65
CA ILE A 124 -1.85 -4.62 -16.32
C ILE A 124 -1.41 -3.49 -15.39
N THR A 125 -2.35 -2.59 -15.09
CA THR A 125 -2.17 -1.59 -14.05
C THR A 125 -2.70 -2.14 -12.73
N SER A 126 -1.95 -1.99 -11.64
CA SER A 126 -2.40 -2.45 -10.33
C SER A 126 -2.05 -1.49 -9.20
N HIS A 127 -2.88 -1.51 -8.16
CA HIS A 127 -2.87 -0.61 -7.04
C HIS A 127 -3.11 -1.34 -5.71
N ARG A 128 -2.51 -0.84 -4.64
CA ARG A 128 -2.77 -1.34 -3.27
C ARG A 128 -3.94 -0.58 -2.65
N PHE A 129 -4.94 -1.34 -2.19
CA PHE A 129 -6.09 -0.81 -1.48
C PHE A 129 -6.20 -1.42 -0.07
N TYR A 130 -6.34 -0.57 0.94
CA TYR A 130 -6.65 -0.94 2.31
C TYR A 130 -8.14 -0.69 2.59
N ASP A 131 -8.79 -1.67 3.20
CA ASP A 131 -10.13 -1.47 3.74
C ASP A 131 -10.11 -0.39 4.83
N TYR A 132 -11.23 0.32 4.95
CA TYR A 132 -11.40 1.32 5.98
C TYR A 132 -11.82 0.66 7.30
N PRO A 133 -11.38 1.17 8.46
CA PRO A 133 -11.91 0.73 9.75
C PRO A 133 -13.42 1.04 9.80
N PRO A 134 -14.22 0.20 10.47
CA PRO A 134 -15.68 0.38 10.54
C PRO A 134 -16.04 1.76 11.13
N ASP A 135 -17.14 2.35 10.63
CA ASP A 135 -17.60 3.67 11.05
C ASP A 135 -17.99 3.73 12.53
N THR A 136 -18.50 2.62 13.06
CA THR A 136 -18.86 2.41 14.45
C THR A 136 -18.44 1.01 14.86
N TYR A 137 -17.81 0.87 16.02
CA TYR A 137 -17.60 -0.42 16.67
C TYR A 137 -17.98 -0.28 18.14
N GLY A 138 -18.71 -1.26 18.66
CA GLY A 138 -19.07 -1.32 20.08
C GLY A 138 -18.01 -2.10 20.82
N ASP A 139 -17.21 -1.42 21.64
CA ASP A 139 -16.27 -2.08 22.53
C ASP A 139 -16.83 -2.15 23.94
N SER A 140 -16.76 -3.34 24.54
CA SER A 140 -17.18 -3.58 25.92
C SER A 140 -16.12 -4.38 26.66
N GLY A 141 -15.68 -3.88 27.81
CA GLY A 141 -14.68 -4.52 28.66
C GLY A 141 -13.77 -3.52 29.37
N THR A 142 -12.64 -4.02 29.87
CA THR A 142 -11.58 -3.20 30.46
C THR A 142 -10.81 -2.43 29.38
N GLU A 143 -10.18 -1.32 29.76
CA GLU A 143 -9.35 -0.50 28.85
C GLU A 143 -8.28 -1.33 28.11
N GLU A 144 -7.58 -2.21 28.82
CA GLU A 144 -6.58 -3.11 28.21
C GLU A 144 -7.16 -4.03 27.13
N LYS A 145 -8.41 -4.47 27.28
CA LYS A 145 -9.07 -5.30 26.27
C LYS A 145 -9.41 -4.46 25.04
N ILE A 146 -9.91 -3.25 25.24
CA ILE A 146 -10.25 -2.30 24.17
C ILE A 146 -9.01 -1.98 23.33
N GLU A 147 -7.89 -1.65 24.00
CA GLU A 147 -6.62 -1.36 23.31
C GLU A 147 -6.11 -2.56 22.51
N ARG A 148 -6.19 -3.77 23.08
CA ARG A 148 -5.79 -5.00 22.40
C ARG A 148 -6.64 -5.28 21.18
N ASP A 149 -7.96 -5.16 21.32
CA ASP A 149 -8.91 -5.39 20.23
C ASP A 149 -8.74 -4.34 19.12
N GLU A 150 -8.47 -3.07 19.47
CA GLU A 150 -8.14 -2.03 18.51
C GLU A 150 -6.82 -2.29 17.78
N ALA A 151 -5.78 -2.69 18.49
CA ALA A 151 -4.49 -3.03 17.89
C ALA A 151 -4.62 -4.23 16.92
N GLN A 152 -5.38 -5.25 17.31
CA GLN A 152 -5.65 -6.41 16.46
C GLN A 152 -6.40 -6.00 15.19
N ARG A 153 -7.49 -5.23 15.31
CA ARG A 153 -8.25 -4.73 14.15
C ARG A 153 -7.38 -3.92 13.19
N LYS A 154 -6.52 -3.04 13.70
CA LYS A 154 -5.57 -2.28 12.88
C LYS A 154 -4.59 -3.20 12.15
N ASN A 155 -4.07 -4.21 12.84
CA ASN A 155 -3.18 -5.21 12.24
C ASN A 155 -3.87 -5.99 11.13
N ASP A 156 -5.12 -6.41 11.36
CA ASP A 156 -5.92 -7.14 10.38
C ASP A 156 -6.19 -6.29 9.13
N LEU A 157 -6.46 -4.99 9.28
CA LEU A 157 -6.59 -4.07 8.13
C LEU A 157 -5.27 -3.90 7.37
N LEU A 158 -4.14 -3.77 8.09
CA LEU A 158 -2.82 -3.64 7.46
C LEU A 158 -2.44 -4.87 6.65
N LYS A 159 -2.74 -6.07 7.13
CA LYS A 159 -2.55 -7.34 6.40
C LYS A 159 -3.66 -7.61 5.38
N GLY A 160 -4.82 -7.00 5.60
CA GLY A 160 -6.05 -7.20 4.84
C GLY A 160 -6.07 -6.58 3.45
N TYR A 161 -5.04 -5.84 3.03
CA TYR A 161 -5.04 -5.10 1.76
C TYR A 161 -5.38 -5.95 0.52
N LYS A 162 -5.96 -5.31 -0.49
CA LYS A 162 -6.29 -5.83 -1.80
C LYS A 162 -5.25 -5.34 -2.82
N ILE A 163 -4.99 -6.16 -3.84
CA ILE A 163 -4.28 -5.71 -5.04
C ILE A 163 -5.35 -5.52 -6.10
N LEU A 164 -5.77 -4.29 -6.33
CA LEU A 164 -6.74 -3.97 -7.35
C LEU A 164 -6.04 -3.87 -8.68
N CYS A 165 -6.50 -4.58 -9.70
CA CYS A 165 -5.91 -4.54 -11.03
C CYS A 165 -6.96 -4.37 -12.12
N VAL A 166 -6.48 -3.83 -13.24
CA VAL A 166 -7.18 -3.66 -14.49
C VAL A 166 -6.22 -4.04 -15.62
N LYS A 167 -6.69 -4.86 -16.55
CA LYS A 167 -5.98 -5.19 -17.79
C LYS A 167 -6.56 -4.37 -18.94
N ASP A 168 -5.72 -3.80 -19.79
CA ASP A 168 -6.08 -3.08 -21.02
C ASP A 168 -7.15 -1.98 -20.84
N GLY A 169 -7.16 -1.34 -19.66
CA GLY A 169 -8.13 -0.28 -19.36
C GLY A 169 -9.56 -0.78 -19.13
N GLU A 170 -9.77 -2.07 -18.87
CA GLU A 170 -11.05 -2.60 -18.39
C GLU A 170 -11.64 -1.71 -17.27
N GLY A 171 -12.91 -1.31 -17.41
CA GLY A 171 -13.50 -0.29 -16.54
C GLY A 171 -13.70 -0.69 -15.08
N LYS A 172 -13.44 -1.96 -14.70
CA LYS A 172 -13.70 -2.47 -13.35
C LYS A 172 -12.44 -3.03 -12.71
N GLN A 173 -12.08 -2.45 -11.56
CA GLN A 173 -11.05 -2.96 -10.68
C GLN A 173 -11.41 -4.36 -10.15
N GLN A 174 -10.48 -5.30 -10.27
CA GLN A 174 -10.61 -6.66 -9.73
C GLN A 174 -9.53 -6.92 -8.68
N ASN A 175 -9.86 -7.64 -7.61
CA ASN A 175 -8.85 -8.03 -6.63
C ASN A 175 -8.05 -9.22 -7.15
N ALA A 176 -6.73 -9.05 -7.32
CA ALA A 176 -5.84 -10.07 -7.86
C ALA A 176 -5.82 -11.37 -7.03
N PHE A 177 -6.18 -11.30 -5.74
CA PHE A 177 -6.30 -12.48 -4.87
C PHE A 177 -7.55 -13.35 -5.14
N ASP A 178 -8.53 -12.83 -5.88
CA ASP A 178 -9.84 -13.46 -6.07
C ASP A 178 -10.13 -13.85 -7.53
N ILE A 179 -9.21 -13.53 -8.45
CA ILE A 179 -9.36 -13.82 -9.89
C ILE A 179 -8.46 -14.98 -10.34
N ASP A 180 -8.76 -15.52 -11.51
CA ASP A 180 -7.90 -16.48 -12.18
C ASP A 180 -6.69 -15.77 -12.82
N LEU A 181 -5.58 -15.71 -12.07
CA LEU A 181 -4.34 -15.10 -12.53
C LEU A 181 -3.74 -15.82 -13.74
N LEU A 182 -3.92 -17.13 -13.88
CA LEU A 182 -3.40 -17.84 -15.05
C LEU A 182 -4.13 -17.40 -16.31
N LYS A 183 -5.44 -17.20 -16.23
CA LYS A 183 -6.23 -16.62 -17.32
C LYS A 183 -5.81 -15.18 -17.62
N LEU A 184 -5.61 -14.36 -16.58
CA LEU A 184 -5.21 -12.96 -16.78
C LEU A 184 -3.87 -12.84 -17.55
N LEU A 185 -2.95 -13.75 -17.28
CA LEU A 185 -1.59 -13.80 -17.83
C LEU A 185 -1.47 -14.54 -19.17
N GLU A 186 -2.56 -15.08 -19.72
CA GLU A 186 -2.55 -15.99 -20.89
C GLU A 186 -1.91 -15.40 -22.16
N ASP A 187 -1.97 -14.07 -22.34
CA ASP A 187 -1.37 -13.38 -23.49
C ASP A 187 0.16 -13.47 -23.55
N VAL A 188 0.80 -13.80 -22.42
CA VAL A 188 2.25 -13.96 -22.31
C VAL A 188 2.52 -15.35 -21.71
N PRO A 189 2.55 -16.42 -22.53
CA PRO A 189 2.64 -17.80 -22.06
C PRO A 189 3.87 -18.07 -21.17
N SER A 190 5.01 -17.45 -21.48
CA SER A 190 6.23 -17.54 -20.65
C SER A 190 6.00 -17.07 -19.22
N VAL A 191 5.24 -15.99 -19.02
CA VAL A 191 4.90 -15.45 -17.70
C VAL A 191 3.86 -16.33 -17.01
N GLN A 192 2.86 -16.81 -17.76
CA GLN A 192 1.84 -17.74 -17.26
C GLN A 192 2.46 -19.04 -16.73
N GLU A 193 3.34 -19.69 -17.51
CA GLU A 193 4.03 -20.92 -17.12
C GLU A 193 4.95 -20.72 -15.90
N LYS A 194 5.69 -19.60 -15.87
CA LYS A 194 6.53 -19.22 -14.73
C LYS A 194 5.70 -18.98 -13.48
N PHE A 195 4.52 -18.36 -13.59
CA PHE A 195 3.60 -18.20 -12.46
C PHE A 195 3.02 -19.55 -12.02
N GLN A 196 2.56 -20.38 -12.96
CA GLN A 196 1.98 -21.69 -12.66
C GLN A 196 2.96 -22.60 -11.90
N SER A 197 4.24 -22.57 -12.28
CA SER A 197 5.31 -23.37 -11.66
C SER A 197 5.85 -22.79 -10.35
N GLY A 198 5.39 -21.61 -9.91
CA GLY A 198 5.87 -20.95 -8.68
C GLY A 198 7.17 -20.15 -8.85
N GLY A 199 7.57 -19.86 -10.08
CA GLY A 199 8.83 -19.17 -10.41
C GLY A 199 8.93 -17.71 -9.93
N TYR A 200 7.86 -17.14 -9.39
CA TYR A 200 7.87 -15.82 -8.72
C TYR A 200 7.85 -15.92 -7.20
N GLY A 201 8.01 -17.12 -6.63
CA GLY A 201 7.90 -17.36 -5.19
C GLY A 201 6.47 -17.65 -4.71
N ASN A 202 5.48 -17.64 -5.61
CA ASN A 202 4.14 -18.12 -5.32
C ASN A 202 4.10 -19.64 -5.17
N GLN A 203 3.08 -20.16 -4.49
CA GLN A 203 2.82 -21.60 -4.49
C GLN A 203 2.41 -22.06 -5.90
N PRO A 204 2.94 -23.19 -6.39
CA PRO A 204 2.55 -23.73 -7.69
C PRO A 204 1.03 -23.94 -7.80
N VAL A 205 0.48 -23.61 -8.97
CA VAL A 205 -0.95 -23.73 -9.26
C VAL A 205 -1.22 -25.11 -9.84
N VAL A 206 -1.59 -26.05 -8.96
CA VAL A 206 -1.95 -27.42 -9.34
C VAL A 206 -3.45 -27.51 -9.63
N ALA A 207 -3.83 -28.02 -10.81
CA ALA A 207 -5.24 -28.16 -11.22
C ALA A 207 -6.09 -29.04 -10.28
N HIS A 208 -5.44 -29.97 -9.56
CA HIS A 208 -6.09 -30.88 -8.62
C HIS A 208 -5.44 -30.82 -7.24
N LYS A 209 -5.79 -29.81 -6.44
CA LYS A 209 -5.44 -29.79 -5.01
C LYS A 209 -6.41 -30.74 -4.27
N GLY A 210 -5.86 -31.81 -3.67
CA GLY A 210 -6.61 -32.66 -2.73
C GLY A 210 -7.15 -31.85 -1.54
N LEU A 211 -8.14 -32.38 -0.81
CA LEU A 211 -8.82 -31.66 0.28
C LEU A 211 -7.84 -31.10 1.34
N ALA A 212 -6.84 -31.88 1.74
CA ALA A 212 -5.80 -31.44 2.66
C ALA A 212 -4.97 -30.27 2.11
N ALA A 213 -4.63 -30.28 0.82
CA ALA A 213 -3.92 -29.18 0.17
C ALA A 213 -4.80 -27.92 0.07
N LYS A 214 -6.12 -28.06 -0.10
CA LYS A 214 -7.07 -26.94 -0.02
C LYS A 214 -7.15 -26.36 1.40
N MET A 215 -7.21 -27.20 2.43
CA MET A 215 -7.22 -26.74 3.83
C MET A 215 -5.92 -26.03 4.22
N ILE A 216 -4.77 -26.56 3.78
CA ILE A 216 -3.47 -25.90 3.97
C ILE A 216 -3.45 -24.56 3.21
N ALA A 217 -3.94 -24.50 1.98
CA ALA A 217 -4.00 -23.25 1.22
C ALA A 217 -4.90 -22.20 1.91
N MET A 218 -6.05 -22.59 2.47
CA MET A 218 -6.91 -21.68 3.24
C MET A 218 -6.22 -21.18 4.52
N ALA A 219 -5.55 -22.07 5.26
CA ALA A 219 -4.79 -21.67 6.45
C ALA A 219 -3.60 -20.76 6.12
N LYS A 220 -3.01 -20.91 4.93
CA LYS A 220 -1.89 -20.09 4.44
C LYS A 220 -2.31 -18.73 3.88
N LYS A 221 -3.56 -18.55 3.45
CA LYS A 221 -4.05 -17.32 2.78
C LYS A 221 -3.88 -16.05 3.64
N ALA A 222 -3.95 -16.18 4.98
CA ALA A 222 -3.71 -15.05 5.89
C ALA A 222 -2.22 -14.84 6.21
N THR A 223 -1.45 -15.93 6.34
CA THR A 223 -0.05 -15.89 6.81
C THR A 223 0.96 -15.54 5.71
N PHE A 224 0.69 -15.91 4.46
CA PHE A 224 1.63 -15.76 3.32
C PHE A 224 1.19 -14.70 2.30
N LYS A 225 0.25 -13.83 2.67
CA LYS A 225 -0.34 -12.85 1.76
C LYS A 225 0.67 -11.86 1.19
N GLU A 226 1.71 -11.50 1.96
CA GLU A 226 2.79 -10.62 1.49
C GLU A 226 3.67 -11.30 0.43
N GLU A 227 3.97 -12.59 0.59
CA GLU A 227 4.72 -13.36 -0.40
C GLU A 227 3.91 -13.53 -1.69
N GLU A 228 2.62 -13.87 -1.55
CA GLU A 228 1.70 -13.97 -2.69
C GLU A 228 1.55 -12.63 -3.40
N ALA A 229 1.39 -11.53 -2.67
CA ALA A 229 1.37 -10.18 -3.23
C ALA A 229 2.63 -9.85 -4.02
N THR A 230 3.80 -10.15 -3.45
CA THR A 230 5.10 -9.91 -4.09
C THR A 230 5.20 -10.69 -5.40
N ALA A 231 4.78 -11.96 -5.39
CA ALA A 231 4.78 -12.80 -6.58
C ALA A 231 3.80 -12.29 -7.66
N ILE A 232 2.60 -11.84 -7.27
CA ILE A 232 1.62 -11.22 -8.18
C ILE A 232 2.21 -9.97 -8.83
N ILE A 233 2.76 -9.05 -8.03
CA ILE A 233 3.37 -7.80 -8.51
C ILE A 233 4.53 -8.11 -9.47
N ALA A 234 5.37 -9.08 -9.14
CA ALA A 234 6.48 -9.51 -10.00
C ALA A 234 5.96 -10.07 -11.34
N ALA A 235 4.93 -10.91 -11.31
CA ALA A 235 4.33 -11.47 -12.53
C ALA A 235 3.67 -10.39 -13.40
N PHE A 236 2.99 -9.41 -12.80
CA PHE A 236 2.40 -8.29 -13.54
C PHE A 236 3.47 -7.40 -14.18
N ASN A 237 4.58 -7.14 -13.48
CA ASN A 237 5.70 -6.41 -14.05
C ASN A 237 6.35 -7.18 -15.21
N ASP A 238 6.59 -8.48 -15.06
CA ASP A 238 7.15 -9.32 -16.13
C ASP A 238 6.21 -9.39 -17.34
N PHE A 239 4.91 -9.52 -17.09
CA PHE A 239 3.87 -9.42 -18.12
C PHE A 239 3.95 -8.10 -18.87
N ASN A 240 3.97 -6.96 -18.16
CA ASN A 240 4.00 -5.64 -18.77
C ASN A 240 5.26 -5.40 -19.61
N VAL A 241 6.41 -5.94 -19.19
CA VAL A 241 7.68 -5.85 -19.93
C VAL A 241 7.64 -6.67 -21.22
N GLN A 242 7.03 -7.86 -21.19
CA GLN A 242 6.99 -8.78 -22.34
C GLN A 242 5.79 -8.55 -23.27
N SER A 243 4.77 -7.84 -22.79
CA SER A 243 3.57 -7.58 -23.57
C SER A 243 3.81 -6.50 -24.62
N ALA A 244 3.32 -6.71 -25.85
CA ALA A 244 3.23 -5.65 -26.84
C ALA A 244 2.31 -4.52 -26.33
N PRO A 245 2.49 -3.26 -26.76
CA PRO A 245 1.59 -2.17 -26.37
C PRO A 245 0.13 -2.52 -26.70
N ALA A 246 -0.81 -2.12 -25.84
CA ALA A 246 -2.24 -2.24 -26.16
C ALA A 246 -2.54 -1.50 -27.47
N LYS A 247 -3.34 -2.12 -28.34
CA LYS A 247 -3.76 -1.56 -29.65
C LYS A 247 -4.80 -0.45 -29.48
#